data_AF-A0A1Y2B439-F1
#
_entry.id   AF-A0A1Y2B439-F1
#
_cell.length_a   1.000
_cell.length_b   1.000
_cell.length_c   1.000
_cell.angle_alpha   90.00
_cell.angle_beta   90.00
_cell.angle_gamma   90.00
#
_symmetry.space_group_name_H-M   'P 1'
#
loop_
_entity.id
_entity.type
_entity.pdbx_description
1 polymer ?
#
loop_
_entity_poly.entity_id
_entity_poly.type
_entity_poly.pdbx_seq_one_letter_code
_entity_poly.pdbx_strand_id
1 'polypeptide(L)'
;MGLNLSRSIDLKERVKTEKIEDIKSFFINYTAEEILNINEINENGNYPLLLATKNKDNELVEFLLNYANKNIGEITLNINKKNKYGMDPLCYAIRWGNTKILKMIIDYSIKKKIGLIISDKKNNEEDFEDYEDNEGSNDEMAELLINYANKAKIVLKAVEEKEESLLVPT
;
A
#
# COMPACT_ATOMS: atom_id res chain seq x y z
N MET A 1 -21.37 1.85 -24.11
CA MET A 1 -20.03 2.38 -23.74
C MET A 1 -20.17 3.76 -23.09
N GLY A 2 -20.52 3.84 -21.81
CA GLY A 2 -20.77 5.16 -21.20
C GLY A 2 -20.85 5.23 -19.67
N LEU A 3 -20.28 4.30 -18.90
CA LEU A 3 -20.49 4.28 -17.43
C LEU A 3 -19.23 4.23 -16.55
N ASN A 4 -18.02 4.16 -17.11
CA ASN A 4 -16.80 4.01 -16.29
C ASN A 4 -16.28 5.33 -15.67
N LEU A 5 -16.79 6.50 -16.07
CA LEU A 5 -16.22 7.79 -15.64
C LEU A 5 -16.79 8.28 -14.30
N SER A 6 -18.05 8.03 -13.98
CA SER A 6 -18.73 8.74 -12.87
C SER A 6 -18.24 8.32 -11.49
N ARG A 7 -17.99 7.02 -11.25
CA ARG A 7 -17.58 6.50 -9.94
C ARG A 7 -16.10 6.70 -9.63
N SER A 8 -15.23 6.57 -10.63
CA SER A 8 -13.80 6.89 -10.47
C SER A 8 -13.61 8.39 -10.16
N ILE A 9 -14.42 9.25 -10.78
CA ILE A 9 -14.47 10.69 -10.45
C ILE A 9 -14.89 10.90 -9.00
N ASP A 10 -15.95 10.22 -8.52
CA ASP A 10 -16.41 10.38 -7.13
C ASP A 10 -15.34 9.97 -6.13
N LEU A 11 -14.67 8.80 -6.27
CA LEU A 11 -13.58 8.42 -5.37
C LEU A 11 -12.45 9.47 -5.37
N LYS A 12 -12.07 9.99 -6.54
CA LYS A 12 -11.05 11.04 -6.64
C LYS A 12 -11.45 12.29 -5.85
N GLU A 13 -12.71 12.71 -5.90
CA GLU A 13 -13.20 13.84 -5.10
C GLU A 13 -13.15 13.53 -3.60
N ARG A 14 -13.44 12.29 -3.17
CA ARG A 14 -13.31 11.87 -1.75
C ARG A 14 -11.86 11.89 -1.27
N VAL A 15 -10.91 11.44 -2.10
CA VAL A 15 -9.47 11.47 -1.73
C VAL A 15 -8.96 12.91 -1.56
N LYS A 16 -9.54 13.90 -2.27
CA LYS A 16 -9.19 15.32 -2.09
C LYS A 16 -9.58 15.88 -0.73
N THR A 17 -10.59 15.34 -0.06
CA THR A 17 -11.00 15.85 1.26
C THR A 17 -10.02 15.44 2.36
N GLU A 18 -9.19 14.43 2.10
CA GLU A 18 -8.27 13.77 3.07
C GLU A 18 -8.95 13.19 4.31
N LYS A 19 -10.28 13.20 4.37
CA LYS A 19 -11.07 12.63 5.48
C LYS A 19 -11.29 11.15 5.22
N ILE A 20 -10.88 10.31 6.18
CA ILE A 20 -10.96 8.87 6.01
C ILE A 20 -12.42 8.39 5.96
N GLU A 21 -13.33 9.11 6.62
CA GLU A 21 -14.77 8.87 6.62
C GLU A 21 -15.40 9.05 5.24
N ASP A 22 -14.90 10.01 4.45
CA ASP A 22 -15.39 10.23 3.08
C ASP A 22 -15.00 9.07 2.16
N ILE A 23 -13.82 8.49 2.37
CA ILE A 23 -13.36 7.30 1.65
C ILE A 23 -14.13 6.06 2.10
N LYS A 24 -14.34 5.89 3.40
CA LYS A 24 -15.12 4.77 3.96
C LYS A 24 -16.57 4.80 3.47
N SER A 25 -17.22 5.96 3.54
CA SER A 25 -18.60 6.11 3.09
C SER A 25 -18.77 5.84 1.59
N PHE A 26 -17.76 6.19 0.78
CA PHE A 26 -17.72 5.78 -0.62
C PHE A 26 -17.74 4.25 -0.76
N PHE A 27 -16.87 3.53 -0.06
CA PHE A 27 -16.79 2.07 -0.17
C PHE A 27 -17.99 1.32 0.45
N ILE A 28 -18.65 1.89 1.47
CA ILE A 28 -19.90 1.32 2.02
C ILE A 28 -21.01 1.30 0.97
N ASN A 29 -21.08 2.33 0.14
CA ASN A 29 -22.11 2.46 -0.90
C ASN A 29 -21.67 1.89 -2.26
N TYR A 30 -20.46 1.34 -2.33
CA TYR A 30 -19.91 0.81 -3.56
C TYR A 30 -20.39 -0.63 -3.80
N THR A 31 -21.10 -0.84 -4.92
CA THR A 31 -21.48 -2.17 -5.39
C THR A 31 -20.45 -2.65 -6.41
N ALA A 32 -20.01 -3.90 -6.29
CA ALA A 32 -18.89 -4.49 -7.03
C ALA A 32 -19.15 -4.78 -8.52
N GLU A 33 -20.05 -4.03 -9.17
CA GLU A 33 -20.46 -4.26 -10.55
C GLU A 33 -19.40 -3.83 -11.57
N GLU A 34 -18.46 -2.96 -11.19
CA GLU A 34 -17.43 -2.38 -12.07
C GLU A 34 -16.07 -2.29 -11.36
N ILE A 35 -14.98 -2.55 -12.07
CA ILE A 35 -13.62 -2.40 -11.53
C ILE A 35 -13.32 -0.92 -11.27
N LEU A 36 -12.94 -0.60 -10.04
CA LEU A 36 -12.68 0.75 -9.58
C LEU A 36 -11.17 1.01 -9.49
N ASN A 37 -10.72 2.13 -10.04
CA ASN A 37 -9.36 2.61 -9.82
C ASN A 37 -9.20 3.12 -8.38
N ILE A 38 -8.64 2.29 -7.49
CA ILE A 38 -8.40 2.65 -6.08
C ILE A 38 -7.03 3.29 -5.83
N ASN A 39 -6.33 3.70 -6.88
CA ASN A 39 -5.04 4.40 -6.82
C ASN A 39 -5.16 5.89 -7.12
N GLU A 40 -6.38 6.43 -7.17
CA GLU A 40 -6.61 7.87 -7.36
C GLU A 40 -5.81 8.70 -6.37
N ILE A 41 -5.24 9.80 -6.84
CA ILE A 41 -4.38 10.69 -6.03
C ILE A 41 -5.02 12.07 -5.89
N ASN A 42 -4.81 12.70 -4.74
CA ASN A 42 -5.10 14.13 -4.56
C ASN A 42 -3.88 15.02 -4.88
N GLU A 43 -4.04 16.32 -4.63
CA GLU A 43 -3.02 17.34 -4.88
C GLU A 43 -1.75 17.15 -4.04
N ASN A 44 -1.85 16.52 -2.86
CA ASN A 44 -0.72 16.17 -2.02
C ASN A 44 -0.03 14.87 -2.45
N GLY A 45 -0.55 14.20 -3.48
CA GLY A 45 -0.12 12.88 -3.90
C GLY A 45 -0.58 11.78 -2.95
N ASN A 46 -1.52 12.07 -2.04
CA ASN A 46 -2.14 11.08 -1.17
C ASN A 46 -3.18 10.26 -1.96
N TYR A 47 -3.29 8.98 -1.61
CA TYR A 47 -4.18 8.00 -2.24
C TYR A 47 -4.83 7.10 -1.19
N PRO A 48 -5.90 6.35 -1.52
CA PRO A 48 -6.71 5.63 -0.53
C PRO A 48 -5.90 4.77 0.46
N LEU A 49 -4.97 3.95 -0.04
CA LEU A 49 -4.14 3.09 0.81
C LEU A 49 -3.23 3.90 1.74
N LEU A 50 -2.66 5.00 1.24
CA LEU A 50 -1.80 5.88 2.04
C LEU A 50 -2.60 6.58 3.13
N LEU A 51 -3.79 7.11 2.81
CA LEU A 51 -4.68 7.76 3.77
C LEU A 51 -5.17 6.78 4.84
N ALA A 52 -5.54 5.55 4.45
CA ALA A 52 -5.90 4.50 5.40
C ALA A 52 -4.75 4.16 6.36
N THR A 53 -3.52 4.06 5.83
CA THR A 53 -2.34 3.76 6.66
C THR A 53 -1.96 4.93 7.56
N LYS A 54 -2.01 6.18 7.05
CA LYS A 54 -1.80 7.42 7.82
C LYS A 54 -2.77 7.49 9.01
N ASN A 55 -4.02 7.08 8.82
CA ASN A 55 -5.06 7.07 9.85
C ASN A 55 -5.08 5.79 10.72
N LYS A 56 -4.12 4.87 10.57
CA LYS A 56 -4.04 3.59 11.31
C LYS A 56 -5.29 2.71 11.12
N ASP A 57 -5.96 2.85 9.98
CA ASP A 57 -7.25 2.21 9.69
C ASP A 57 -7.07 0.81 9.12
N ASN A 58 -6.93 -0.17 10.00
CA ASN A 58 -6.68 -1.56 9.64
C ASN A 58 -7.77 -2.14 8.71
N GLU A 59 -9.03 -1.78 8.94
CA GLU A 59 -10.18 -2.34 8.20
C GLU A 59 -10.20 -1.84 6.76
N LEU A 60 -9.97 -0.54 6.55
CA LEU A 60 -9.91 0.00 5.20
C LEU A 60 -8.67 -0.47 4.45
N VAL A 61 -7.52 -0.61 5.12
CA VAL A 61 -6.33 -1.22 4.51
C VAL A 61 -6.63 -2.64 4.04
N GLU A 62 -7.21 -3.47 4.91
CA GLU A 62 -7.59 -4.84 4.58
C GLU A 62 -8.56 -4.90 3.40
N PHE A 63 -9.59 -4.05 3.40
CA PHE A 63 -10.54 -3.92 2.30
C PHE A 63 -9.85 -3.62 0.96
N LEU A 64 -9.00 -2.60 0.91
CA LEU A 64 -8.32 -2.17 -0.33
C LEU A 64 -7.41 -3.26 -0.88
N LEU A 65 -6.63 -3.93 -0.02
CA LEU A 65 -5.75 -5.04 -0.41
C LEU A 65 -6.55 -6.24 -0.91
N ASN A 66 -7.65 -6.58 -0.23
CA ASN A 66 -8.54 -7.66 -0.65
C ASN A 66 -9.22 -7.35 -1.99
N TYR A 67 -9.65 -6.12 -2.20
CA TYR A 67 -10.23 -5.68 -3.46
C TYR A 67 -9.22 -5.81 -4.62
N ALA A 68 -8.00 -5.32 -4.45
CA ALA A 68 -6.95 -5.48 -5.45
C ALA A 68 -6.52 -6.94 -5.67
N ASN A 69 -6.64 -7.78 -4.64
CA ASN A 69 -6.37 -9.21 -4.73
C ASN A 69 -7.47 -10.00 -5.44
N LYS A 70 -8.72 -9.55 -5.42
CA LYS A 70 -9.82 -10.16 -6.17
C LYS A 70 -9.79 -9.79 -7.66
N ASN A 71 -9.33 -8.59 -7.97
CA ASN A 71 -9.23 -8.06 -9.34
C ASN A 71 -7.79 -8.21 -9.89
N ILE A 72 -7.29 -9.45 -9.92
CA ILE A 72 -5.92 -9.77 -10.37
C ILE A 72 -5.77 -9.42 -11.86
N GLY A 73 -4.67 -8.76 -12.23
CA GLY A 73 -4.38 -8.32 -13.61
C GLY A 73 -4.87 -6.90 -13.93
N GLU A 74 -5.89 -6.44 -13.21
CA GLU A 74 -6.54 -5.14 -13.45
C GLU A 74 -6.08 -4.09 -12.42
N ILE A 75 -5.83 -4.50 -11.17
CA ILE A 75 -5.45 -3.60 -10.09
C ILE A 75 -4.15 -4.05 -9.43
N THR A 76 -3.19 -3.12 -9.42
CA THR A 76 -1.96 -3.17 -8.64
C THR A 76 -1.88 -1.93 -7.77
N LEU A 77 -1.89 -2.09 -6.45
CA LEU A 77 -1.85 -0.97 -5.51
C LEU A 77 -0.47 -0.29 -5.51
N ASN A 78 -0.50 1.03 -5.37
CA ASN A 78 0.69 1.87 -5.23
C ASN A 78 1.32 1.70 -3.84
N ILE A 79 1.95 0.58 -3.53
CA ILE A 79 2.50 0.33 -2.17
C ILE A 79 3.86 1.00 -1.91
N ASN A 80 4.58 1.42 -2.95
CA ASN A 80 5.88 2.12 -2.85
C ASN A 80 5.81 3.60 -3.26
N LYS A 81 4.63 4.10 -3.63
CA LYS A 81 4.49 5.47 -4.10
C LYS A 81 4.59 6.43 -2.93
N LYS A 82 5.53 7.36 -2.99
CA LYS A 82 5.64 8.44 -2.03
C LYS A 82 4.71 9.59 -2.42
N ASN A 83 4.07 10.21 -1.43
CA ASN A 83 3.37 11.48 -1.59
C ASN A 83 4.38 12.65 -1.67
N LYS A 84 3.88 13.89 -1.74
CA LYS A 84 4.74 15.10 -1.77
C LYS A 84 5.62 15.27 -0.53
N TYR A 85 5.28 14.61 0.58
CA TYR A 85 6.03 14.60 1.83
C TYR A 85 7.03 13.45 1.93
N GLY A 86 7.22 12.68 0.86
CA GLY A 86 8.14 11.53 0.87
C GLY A 86 7.62 10.30 1.61
N MET A 87 6.34 10.31 2.04
CA MET A 87 5.72 9.24 2.81
C MET A 87 5.00 8.25 1.90
N ASP A 88 5.24 6.97 2.15
CA ASP A 88 4.52 5.84 1.56
C ASP A 88 3.82 5.02 2.69
N PRO A 89 3.01 3.99 2.35
CA PRO A 89 2.29 3.19 3.32
C PRO A 89 3.23 2.48 4.30
N LEU A 90 4.39 2.03 3.82
CA LEU A 90 5.38 1.36 4.67
C LEU A 90 5.96 2.33 5.71
N CYS A 91 6.31 3.56 5.31
CA CYS A 91 6.79 4.61 6.19
C CYS A 91 5.79 4.93 7.31
N TYR A 92 4.51 5.07 7.00
CA TYR A 92 3.48 5.31 8.01
C TYR A 92 3.26 4.10 8.92
N ALA A 93 3.20 2.88 8.37
CA ALA A 93 3.04 1.67 9.17
C ALA A 93 4.14 1.56 10.23
N ILE A 94 5.40 1.77 9.82
CA ILE A 94 6.57 1.77 10.70
C ILE A 94 6.50 2.92 11.71
N ARG A 95 6.22 4.15 11.26
CA ARG A 95 6.09 5.33 12.15
C ARG A 95 5.10 5.07 13.28
N TRP A 96 3.98 4.40 12.99
CA TRP A 96 2.92 4.18 13.95
C TRP A 96 3.09 2.94 14.83
N GLY A 97 4.12 2.12 14.63
CA GLY A 97 4.20 0.85 15.34
C GLY A 97 3.07 -0.13 14.94
N ASN A 98 2.40 0.07 13.80
CA ASN A 98 1.31 -0.79 13.37
C ASN A 98 1.80 -2.04 12.62
N THR A 99 2.16 -3.07 13.39
CA THR A 99 2.63 -4.36 12.85
C THR A 99 1.57 -5.08 12.02
N LYS A 100 0.28 -4.88 12.29
CA LYS A 100 -0.81 -5.45 11.49
C LYS A 100 -0.81 -4.92 10.06
N ILE A 101 -0.77 -3.59 9.89
CA ILE A 101 -0.70 -2.98 8.54
C ILE A 101 0.59 -3.38 7.84
N LEU A 102 1.72 -3.39 8.57
CA LEU A 102 3.00 -3.82 8.02
C LEU A 102 2.93 -5.24 7.44
N LYS A 103 2.38 -6.20 8.19
CA LYS A 103 2.16 -7.59 7.73
C LYS A 103 1.29 -7.63 6.47
N MET A 104 0.17 -6.91 6.46
CA MET A 104 -0.74 -6.88 5.31
C MET A 104 -0.08 -6.32 4.04
N ILE A 105 0.73 -5.26 4.15
CA ILE A 105 1.50 -4.69 3.01
C ILE A 105 2.55 -5.70 2.51
N ILE A 106 3.29 -6.33 3.43
CA ILE A 106 4.30 -7.35 3.11
C ILE A 106 3.65 -8.52 2.36
N ASP A 107 2.57 -9.09 2.88
CA ASP A 107 1.90 -10.24 2.27
C ASP A 107 1.35 -9.90 0.88
N TYR A 108 0.77 -8.71 0.73
CA TYR A 108 0.33 -8.21 -0.57
C TYR A 108 1.50 -8.08 -1.55
N SER A 109 2.62 -7.50 -1.11
CA SER A 109 3.82 -7.33 -1.94
C SER A 109 4.36 -8.67 -2.45
N ILE A 110 4.46 -9.67 -1.57
CA ILE A 110 4.92 -11.02 -1.91
C ILE A 110 3.95 -11.67 -2.91
N LYS A 111 2.64 -11.61 -2.62
CA LYS A 111 1.61 -12.20 -3.47
C LYS A 111 1.59 -11.59 -4.88
N LYS A 112 1.79 -10.27 -4.98
CA LYS A 112 1.83 -9.53 -6.25
C LYS A 112 3.23 -9.47 -6.87
N LYS A 113 4.23 -10.06 -6.21
CA LYS A 113 5.65 -10.04 -6.62
C LYS A 113 6.17 -8.61 -6.82
N ILE A 114 5.77 -7.70 -5.95
CA ILE A 114 6.23 -6.31 -5.91
C ILE A 114 7.35 -6.22 -4.88
N GLY A 115 8.53 -5.74 -5.27
CA GLY A 115 9.61 -5.45 -4.33
C GLY A 115 9.28 -4.22 -3.49
N LEU A 116 9.28 -4.33 -2.16
CA LEU A 116 9.11 -3.21 -1.24
C LEU A 116 10.39 -2.40 -1.20
N ILE A 117 10.24 -1.07 -1.27
CA ILE A 117 11.35 -0.15 -1.10
C ILE A 117 11.43 0.24 0.37
N ILE A 118 12.38 -0.36 1.07
CA ILE A 118 12.70 0.01 2.45
C ILE A 118 13.79 1.08 2.38
N SER A 119 13.40 2.35 2.45
CA SER A 119 14.36 3.47 2.48
C SER A 119 14.74 3.82 3.91
N ASP A 120 16.04 3.95 4.19
CA ASP A 120 16.52 4.54 5.43
C ASP A 120 15.98 5.97 5.56
N LYS A 121 15.37 6.28 6.71
CA LYS A 121 14.90 7.62 7.05
C LYS A 121 16.07 8.60 7.02
N LYS A 122 16.31 9.27 5.89
CA LYS A 122 16.85 10.63 5.90
C LYS A 122 15.66 11.56 5.82
N ASN A 123 15.00 11.74 6.97
CA ASN A 123 13.97 12.73 7.11
C ASN A 123 14.62 14.11 6.98
N ASN A 124 14.07 14.97 6.12
CA ASN A 124 14.11 16.39 6.44
C ASN A 124 13.24 16.53 7.69
N GLU A 125 13.87 16.84 8.82
CA GLU A 125 13.25 16.90 10.15
C GLU A 125 12.24 18.03 10.32
N GLU A 126 12.01 18.85 9.28
CA GLU A 126 11.35 20.15 9.43
C GLU A 126 9.82 20.16 9.36
N ASP A 127 9.14 19.10 8.90
CA ASP A 127 7.69 19.16 8.59
C ASP A 127 6.76 18.30 9.47
N PHE A 128 7.24 17.75 10.59
CA PHE A 128 6.45 16.79 11.38
C PHE A 128 6.14 17.30 12.79
N GLU A 129 5.21 18.26 12.87
CA GLU A 129 4.44 18.51 14.10
C GLU A 129 3.55 17.28 14.37
N ASP A 130 3.51 16.83 15.63
CA ASP A 130 2.90 15.59 16.15
C ASP A 130 3.73 14.29 16.00
N TYR A 131 4.65 14.11 16.95
CA TYR A 131 5.17 12.80 17.36
C TYR A 131 4.65 12.45 18.76
N GLU A 132 3.82 11.41 18.86
CA GLU A 132 3.90 10.53 20.03
C GLU A 132 4.91 9.44 19.69
N ASP A 133 6.06 9.48 20.35
CA ASP A 133 7.07 8.43 20.26
C ASP A 133 6.50 7.12 20.81
N ASN A 134 6.38 6.12 19.95
CA ASN A 134 5.95 4.79 20.36
C ASN A 134 7.19 3.90 20.47
N GLU A 135 7.89 3.98 21.61
CA GLU A 135 9.14 3.25 21.88
C GLU A 135 8.96 1.71 21.93
N GLY A 136 7.72 1.19 21.94
CA GLY A 136 7.43 -0.22 22.22
C GLY A 136 7.33 -1.20 21.03
N SER A 137 7.47 -0.76 19.77
CA SER A 137 7.13 -1.59 18.58
C SER A 137 8.31 -1.90 17.63
N ASN A 138 9.51 -1.41 17.91
CA ASN A 138 10.59 -1.43 16.90
C ASN A 138 11.15 -2.83 16.62
N ASP A 139 11.22 -3.72 17.62
CA ASP A 139 11.85 -5.04 17.45
C ASP A 139 11.01 -6.00 16.59
N GLU A 140 9.70 -6.13 16.85
CA GLU A 140 8.80 -6.97 16.02
C GLU A 140 8.76 -6.44 14.58
N MET A 141 8.77 -5.13 14.40
CA MET A 141 8.81 -4.52 13.06
C MET A 141 10.11 -4.81 12.33
N ALA A 142 11.25 -4.68 13.02
CA ALA A 142 12.54 -5.01 12.46
C ALA A 142 12.58 -6.48 12.06
N GLU A 143 12.08 -7.38 12.91
CA GLU A 143 12.00 -8.81 12.61
C GLU A 143 11.14 -9.09 11.37
N LEU A 144 9.98 -8.43 11.23
CA LEU A 144 9.12 -8.55 10.05
C LEU A 144 9.82 -8.09 8.76
N LEU A 145 10.52 -6.96 8.82
CA LEU A 145 11.26 -6.41 7.67
C LEU A 145 12.46 -7.28 7.30
N ILE A 146 13.19 -7.81 8.27
CA ILE A 146 14.30 -8.76 8.06
C ILE A 146 13.76 -10.05 7.43
N ASN A 147 12.68 -10.60 7.98
CA ASN A 147 12.03 -11.79 7.43
C ASN A 147 11.53 -11.57 6.00
N TYR A 148 10.96 -10.39 5.71
CA TYR A 148 10.62 -10.01 4.35
C TYR A 148 11.85 -9.97 3.44
N ALA A 149 12.92 -9.29 3.83
CA ALA A 149 14.14 -9.17 3.02
C ALA A 149 14.74 -10.55 2.70
N ASN A 150 14.74 -11.46 3.67
CA ASN A 150 15.15 -12.85 3.49
C ASN A 150 14.26 -13.59 2.48
N LYS A 151 12.93 -13.47 2.61
CA LYS A 151 11.97 -14.09 1.67
C LYS A 151 12.07 -13.50 0.26
N ALA A 152 12.15 -12.18 0.14
CA ALA A 152 12.27 -11.48 -1.14
C ALA A 152 13.52 -11.92 -1.90
N LYS A 153 14.65 -12.07 -1.20
CA LYS A 153 15.91 -12.59 -1.77
C LYS A 153 15.77 -14.03 -2.28
N ILE A 154 14.99 -14.88 -1.59
CA ILE A 154 14.71 -16.26 -2.03
C ILE A 154 13.79 -16.26 -3.26
N VAL A 155 12.73 -15.44 -3.25
CA VAL A 155 11.78 -15.34 -4.38
C VAL A 155 12.47 -14.83 -5.64
N LEU A 156 13.35 -13.83 -5.54
CA LEU A 156 14.12 -13.31 -6.68
C LEU A 156 15.02 -14.40 -7.29
N LYS A 157 15.77 -15.13 -6.46
CA LYS A 157 16.60 -16.26 -6.92
C LYS A 157 15.78 -17.37 -7.61
N ALA A 158 14.62 -17.73 -7.05
CA ALA A 158 13.77 -18.77 -7.62
C ALA A 158 13.09 -18.36 -8.95
N VAL A 159 12.96 -17.05 -9.21
CA VAL A 159 12.49 -16.53 -10.50
C VAL A 159 13.61 -16.58 -11.54
N GLU A 160 14.83 -16.19 -11.17
CA GLU A 160 16.02 -16.27 -12.04
C GLU A 160 16.29 -17.72 -12.50
N GLU A 161 16.26 -18.70 -11.59
CA GLU A 161 16.45 -20.12 -11.92
C GLU A 161 15.34 -20.70 -12.85
N LYS A 162 14.12 -20.16 -12.75
CA LYS A 162 13.00 -20.56 -13.63
C LYS A 162 13.08 -19.93 -15.02
N GLU A 163 13.59 -18.72 -15.13
CA GLU A 163 13.79 -18.06 -16.44
C GLU A 163 14.98 -18.68 -17.19
N GLU A 164 16.07 -19.04 -16.49
CA GLU A 164 17.19 -19.76 -17.09
C GLU A 164 16.80 -21.15 -17.61
N SER A 165 15.95 -21.90 -16.88
CA SER A 165 15.47 -23.22 -17.32
C SER A 165 14.47 -23.17 -18.50
N LEU A 166 13.84 -22.02 -18.75
CA LEU A 166 12.97 -21.79 -19.92
C LEU A 166 13.74 -21.31 -21.17
N LEU A 167 14.97 -20.83 -21.00
CA LEU A 167 15.83 -20.34 -22.09
C LEU A 167 16.70 -21.44 -22.72
N VAL A 168 16.63 -22.67 -22.22
CA VAL A 168 17.27 -23.84 -22.86
C VAL A 168 16.19 -24.60 -23.63
N PRO A 169 16.06 -24.44 -24.96
CA PRO A 169 15.13 -25.25 -25.73
C PRO A 169 15.73 -26.67 -25.84
N THR A 170 15.00 -27.67 -25.39
CA THR A 170 15.19 -29.07 -25.85
C THR A 170 14.31 -29.36 -27.05
#